data_AF-A0A9E3J289-F1
#
_entry.id   AF-A0A9E3J289-F1
#
_cell.length_a   1.000
_cell.length_b   1.000
_cell.length_c   1.000
_cell.angle_alpha   90.00
_cell.angle_beta   90.00
_cell.angle_gamma   90.00
#
_symmetry.space_group_name_H-M   'P 1'
#
loop_
_entity.id
_entity.type
_entity.pdbx_description
1 polymer ?
#
loop_
_entity_poly.entity_id
_entity_poly.type
_entity_poly.pdbx_seq_one_letter_code
_entity_poly.pdbx_strand_id
1 'polypeptide(L)'
;MDVEAWTCPAPLRDRPRVVMGHGGGGVLSAELVQQIFAPAFGGEVLAQMGDAAVLSLGGARLAFSTDSYVVRPLFFPGGSIGDLAVNGTVNDLAMSGARAAYLSCGFILEEGVGLDVVTRVSEALGAAARTACVEVATGDTKVVEAGHGDGIYINTAGIGLVPAGVDLRPERVVPGDVVIVSGAIGVHGVAVMSVREGLEFGVEIKSDCAALGGLVDAMLAVTPDLHVLRDPTRGGLAASLNEIAQASGTGVVIRERDVPVPPAVANACAILGLDPMYIANEGKLVAFVPREHADAVLAAMRAHPLGADSVIIGEAVEAHPGMVVARTGLGGTRVVDLPIGEQLPRIC
;
A
#
# COMPACT_ATOMS: atom_id res chain seq x y z
N MET A 1 19.66 -35.30 7.43
CA MET A 1 19.86 -33.85 7.29
C MET A 1 19.38 -33.51 5.90
N ASP A 2 18.19 -32.93 5.83
CA ASP A 2 17.60 -32.51 4.56
C ASP A 2 18.29 -31.21 4.14
N VAL A 3 19.11 -31.30 3.10
CA VAL A 3 19.93 -30.18 2.61
C VAL A 3 19.09 -29.22 1.77
N GLU A 4 17.89 -29.63 1.34
CA GLU A 4 16.95 -28.80 0.58
C GLU A 4 16.17 -27.83 1.48
N ALA A 5 16.16 -28.07 2.79
CA ALA A 5 15.55 -27.18 3.79
C ALA A 5 16.47 -26.02 4.24
N TRP A 6 17.69 -25.91 3.69
CA TRP A 6 18.60 -24.80 3.96
C TRP A 6 18.43 -23.67 2.95
N THR A 7 17.45 -22.81 3.20
CA THR A 7 17.48 -21.44 2.67
C THR A 7 18.50 -20.65 3.48
N CYS A 8 19.76 -20.63 3.05
CA CYS A 8 20.71 -19.65 3.54
C CYS A 8 20.17 -18.26 3.11
N PRO A 9 19.76 -17.38 4.04
CA PRO A 9 19.35 -16.04 3.63
C PRO A 9 20.55 -15.42 2.89
N ALA A 10 20.30 -14.90 1.68
CA ALA A 10 21.33 -14.18 0.96
C ALA A 10 21.92 -13.11 1.91
N PRO A 11 23.23 -13.06 2.13
CA PRO A 11 23.80 -12.09 3.05
C PRO A 11 23.37 -10.68 2.62
N LEU A 12 23.08 -9.79 3.59
CA LEU A 12 22.83 -8.38 3.33
C LEU A 12 23.84 -7.89 2.28
N ARG A 13 23.35 -7.18 1.27
CA ARG A 13 24.25 -6.44 0.38
C ARG A 13 25.15 -5.59 1.27
N ASP A 14 26.47 -5.62 1.04
CA ASP A 14 27.49 -5.03 1.93
C ASP A 14 27.24 -3.53 2.19
N ARG A 15 26.41 -3.25 3.21
CA ARG A 15 25.98 -1.92 3.63
C ARG A 15 25.97 -1.88 5.16
N PRO A 16 27.07 -1.44 5.80
CA PRO A 16 27.18 -1.44 7.27
C PRO A 16 26.31 -0.38 7.97
N ARG A 17 25.51 0.39 7.22
CA ARG A 17 24.70 1.52 7.74
C ARG A 17 23.34 1.57 7.04
N VAL A 18 22.34 2.08 7.76
CA VAL A 18 21.02 2.37 7.20
C VAL A 18 21.14 3.44 6.11
N VAL A 19 20.47 3.23 4.98
CA VAL A 19 20.35 4.16 3.85
C VAL A 19 18.87 4.40 3.54
N MET A 20 18.55 5.45 2.78
CA MET A 20 17.16 5.77 2.38
C MET A 20 16.44 4.58 1.72
N GLY A 21 17.16 3.78 0.93
CA GLY A 21 16.58 2.61 0.26
C GLY A 21 15.96 1.58 1.20
N HIS A 22 16.39 1.51 2.47
CA HIS A 22 15.76 0.60 3.46
C HIS A 22 14.36 1.06 3.90
N GLY A 23 13.99 2.33 3.69
CA GLY A 23 12.64 2.86 3.94
C GLY A 23 11.73 2.83 2.71
N GLY A 24 12.24 2.37 1.56
CA GLY A 24 11.62 2.58 0.26
C GLY A 24 10.56 1.58 -0.21
N GLY A 25 10.24 0.56 0.59
CA GLY A 25 9.29 -0.50 0.22
C GLY A 25 9.77 -1.40 -0.93
N GLY A 26 11.07 -1.44 -1.20
CA GLY A 26 11.66 -2.28 -2.24
C GLY A 26 12.51 -3.43 -1.66
N VAL A 27 13.38 -3.99 -2.50
CA VAL A 27 14.28 -5.12 -2.11
C VAL A 27 15.05 -4.83 -0.82
N LEU A 28 15.63 -3.63 -0.69
CA LEU A 28 16.40 -3.26 0.52
C LEU A 28 15.53 -3.21 1.78
N SER A 29 14.27 -2.77 1.67
CA SER A 29 13.33 -2.78 2.80
C SER A 29 13.00 -4.21 3.22
N ALA A 30 12.72 -5.10 2.26
CA ALA A 30 12.46 -6.50 2.53
C ALA A 30 13.68 -7.19 3.19
N GLU A 31 14.90 -6.93 2.69
CA GLU A 31 16.14 -7.44 3.29
C GLU A 31 16.29 -6.97 4.76
N LEU A 32 16.03 -5.70 5.07
CA LEU A 32 16.08 -5.18 6.44
C LEU A 32 15.08 -5.88 7.37
N VAL A 33 13.83 -6.06 6.91
CA VAL A 33 12.79 -6.74 7.70
C VAL A 33 13.15 -8.20 7.93
N GLN A 34 13.47 -8.94 6.87
CA GLN A 34 13.69 -10.39 6.91
C GLN A 34 14.97 -10.78 7.65
N GLN A 35 16.01 -9.96 7.60
CA GLN A 35 17.32 -10.31 8.13
C GLN A 35 17.64 -9.69 9.49
N ILE A 36 16.97 -8.59 9.87
CA ILE A 36 17.21 -7.91 11.15
C ILE A 36 15.96 -7.96 12.03
N PHE A 37 14.82 -7.42 11.59
CA PHE A 37 13.65 -7.26 12.46
C PHE A 37 12.95 -8.58 12.79
N ALA A 38 12.56 -9.37 11.78
CA ALA A 38 11.87 -10.63 12.01
C ALA A 38 12.67 -11.62 12.87
N PRO A 39 13.97 -11.85 12.62
CA PRO A 39 14.78 -12.73 13.46
C PRO A 39 14.94 -12.22 14.90
N ALA A 40 15.01 -10.90 15.10
CA ALA A 40 15.17 -10.30 16.42
C ALA A 40 13.87 -10.33 17.26
N PHE A 41 12.72 -10.12 16.62
CA PHE A 41 11.42 -10.10 17.31
C PHE A 41 10.85 -11.51 17.51
N GLY A 42 11.03 -12.39 16.53
CA GLY A 42 10.45 -13.73 16.50
C GLY A 42 8.92 -13.75 16.39
N GLY A 43 8.35 -14.95 16.33
CA GLY A 43 6.89 -15.18 16.35
C GLY A 43 6.27 -15.54 15.00
N GLU A 44 5.37 -16.52 15.02
CA GLU A 44 4.73 -17.08 13.83
C GLU A 44 3.80 -16.10 13.11
N VAL A 45 3.20 -15.16 13.85
CA VAL A 45 2.30 -14.15 13.27
C VAL A 45 3.09 -13.17 12.41
N LEU A 46 4.19 -12.62 12.93
CA LEU A 46 5.00 -11.66 12.21
C LEU A 46 5.61 -12.28 10.95
N ALA A 47 5.91 -13.58 10.98
CA ALA A 47 6.46 -14.31 9.83
C ALA A 47 5.51 -14.36 8.60
N GLN A 48 4.23 -14.03 8.75
CA GLN A 48 3.25 -14.02 7.64
C GLN A 48 3.40 -12.79 6.73
N MET A 49 4.03 -11.69 7.19
CA MET A 49 4.45 -10.56 6.34
C MET A 49 3.36 -9.91 5.46
N GLY A 50 2.10 -9.88 5.91
CA GLY A 50 1.00 -9.17 5.25
C GLY A 50 0.85 -7.71 5.69
N ASP A 51 -0.13 -6.97 5.14
CA ASP A 51 -0.44 -5.57 5.51
C ASP A 51 -0.95 -5.44 6.94
N ALA A 52 -1.57 -6.49 7.46
CA ALA A 52 -2.01 -6.57 8.85
C ALA A 52 -1.79 -7.98 9.40
N ALA A 53 -1.49 -8.08 10.68
CA ALA A 53 -1.49 -9.35 11.39
C ALA A 53 -2.94 -9.77 11.71
N VAL A 54 -3.37 -10.93 11.21
CA VAL A 54 -4.68 -11.51 11.57
C VAL A 54 -4.54 -12.43 12.78
N LEU A 55 -5.13 -12.01 13.89
CA LEU A 55 -5.03 -12.62 15.22
C LEU A 55 -6.37 -13.22 15.64
N SER A 56 -6.34 -14.32 16.40
CA SER A 56 -7.54 -14.83 17.09
C SER A 56 -7.50 -14.45 18.56
N LEU A 57 -8.53 -13.74 19.03
CA LEU A 57 -8.65 -13.31 20.42
C LEU A 57 -10.09 -13.49 20.90
N GLY A 58 -10.30 -14.35 21.90
CA GLY A 58 -11.64 -14.57 22.48
C GLY A 58 -12.69 -15.07 21.48
N GLY A 59 -12.27 -15.79 20.44
CA GLY A 59 -13.15 -16.27 19.35
C GLY A 59 -13.41 -15.26 18.22
N ALA A 60 -12.95 -14.02 18.37
CA ALA A 60 -12.95 -13.03 17.29
C ALA A 60 -11.64 -13.12 16.48
N ARG A 61 -11.73 -12.87 15.17
CA ARG A 61 -10.56 -12.63 14.32
C ARG A 61 -10.35 -11.13 14.16
N LEU A 62 -9.19 -10.65 14.54
CA LEU A 62 -8.83 -9.25 14.51
C LEU A 62 -7.68 -9.03 13.53
N ALA A 63 -7.76 -8.00 12.70
CA ALA A 63 -6.59 -7.48 12.01
C ALA A 63 -5.94 -6.39 12.87
N PHE A 64 -4.62 -6.39 12.92
CA PHE A 64 -3.82 -5.37 13.60
C PHE A 64 -2.69 -4.90 12.68
N SER A 65 -2.67 -3.61 12.36
CA SER A 65 -1.61 -2.97 11.56
C SER A 65 -1.04 -1.75 12.28
N THR A 66 0.14 -1.31 11.85
CA THR A 66 0.78 -0.06 12.25
C THR A 66 1.58 0.50 11.09
N ASP A 67 1.53 1.80 10.89
CA ASP A 67 2.38 2.48 9.91
C ASP A 67 2.85 3.86 10.41
N SER A 68 3.98 4.30 9.90
CA SER A 68 4.60 5.59 10.26
C SER A 68 4.72 6.47 9.03
N TYR A 69 4.14 7.65 9.13
CA TYR A 69 3.98 8.61 8.04
C TYR A 69 5.03 9.70 8.18
N VAL A 70 5.83 9.86 7.13
CA VAL A 70 6.96 10.79 7.07
C VAL A 70 6.93 11.65 5.82
N VAL A 71 5.77 11.70 5.15
CA VAL A 71 5.54 12.46 3.91
C VAL A 71 6.09 13.89 3.99
N ARG A 72 6.60 14.35 2.86
CA ARG A 72 6.93 15.76 2.65
C ARG A 72 6.39 16.23 1.30
N PRO A 73 5.84 17.43 1.16
CA PRO A 73 5.41 18.34 2.23
C PRO A 73 4.30 17.75 3.12
N LEU A 74 4.06 18.34 4.30
CA LEU A 74 2.99 17.91 5.22
C LEU A 74 1.58 18.10 4.64
N PHE A 75 1.43 19.01 3.67
CA PHE A 75 0.21 19.28 2.94
C PHE A 75 0.52 19.28 1.44
N PHE A 76 -0.31 18.60 0.67
CA PHE A 76 -0.16 18.44 -0.77
C PHE A 76 -1.54 18.48 -1.44
N PRO A 77 -1.63 18.71 -2.76
CA PRO A 77 -2.90 18.65 -3.47
C PRO A 77 -3.61 17.33 -3.20
N GLY A 78 -4.83 17.41 -2.67
CA GLY A 78 -5.64 16.22 -2.34
C GLY A 78 -5.40 15.60 -0.96
N GLY A 79 -4.52 16.13 -0.10
CA GLY A 79 -4.41 15.62 1.27
C GLY A 79 -3.29 16.22 2.13
N SER A 80 -3.04 15.56 3.25
CA SER A 80 -2.03 15.91 4.23
C SER A 80 -1.48 14.66 4.92
N ILE A 81 -0.41 14.83 5.72
CA ILE A 81 0.08 13.77 6.61
C ILE A 81 -1.00 13.26 7.56
N GLY A 82 -1.95 14.11 7.97
CA GLY A 82 -3.07 13.71 8.82
C GLY A 82 -4.07 12.81 8.10
N ASP A 83 -4.36 13.10 6.82
CA ASP A 83 -5.21 12.24 5.99
C ASP A 83 -4.55 10.88 5.74
N LEU A 84 -3.25 10.88 5.39
CA LEU A 84 -2.47 9.66 5.17
C LEU A 84 -2.45 8.78 6.42
N ALA A 85 -2.21 9.38 7.59
CA ALA A 85 -2.11 8.64 8.85
C ALA A 85 -3.36 7.82 9.14
N VAL A 86 -4.55 8.35 8.85
CA VAL A 86 -5.77 7.56 9.00
C VAL A 86 -5.96 6.60 7.83
N ASN A 87 -5.93 7.13 6.61
CA ASN A 87 -6.37 6.39 5.43
C ASN A 87 -5.46 5.18 5.16
N GLY A 88 -4.14 5.32 5.28
CA GLY A 88 -3.19 4.21 5.10
C GLY A 88 -3.43 3.09 6.11
N THR A 89 -3.50 3.40 7.41
CA THR A 89 -3.73 2.37 8.44
C THR A 89 -5.11 1.72 8.31
N VAL A 90 -6.13 2.47 7.89
CA VAL A 90 -7.45 1.91 7.58
C VAL A 90 -7.40 1.00 6.36
N ASN A 91 -6.60 1.36 5.34
CA ASN A 91 -6.43 0.57 4.12
C ASN A 91 -5.73 -0.75 4.41
N ASP A 92 -4.64 -0.77 5.20
CA ASP A 92 -3.97 -2.00 5.64
C ASP A 92 -4.96 -2.99 6.28
N LEU A 93 -5.80 -2.49 7.19
CA LEU A 93 -6.83 -3.30 7.84
C LEU A 93 -7.85 -3.81 6.81
N ALA A 94 -8.29 -2.94 5.90
CA ALA A 94 -9.22 -3.30 4.84
C ALA A 94 -8.62 -4.36 3.88
N MET A 95 -7.31 -4.35 3.62
CA MET A 95 -6.66 -5.34 2.75
C MET A 95 -6.69 -6.77 3.34
N SER A 96 -6.79 -6.88 4.67
CA SER A 96 -7.07 -8.16 5.35
C SER A 96 -8.56 -8.52 5.45
N GLY A 97 -9.42 -7.66 4.89
CA GLY A 97 -10.88 -7.81 4.92
C GLY A 97 -11.51 -7.35 6.23
N ALA A 98 -10.75 -6.69 7.11
CA ALA A 98 -11.23 -6.24 8.39
C ALA A 98 -12.02 -4.94 8.29
N ARG A 99 -13.06 -4.84 9.11
CA ARG A 99 -13.73 -3.58 9.40
C ARG A 99 -12.96 -2.87 10.50
N ALA A 100 -12.20 -1.85 10.13
CA ALA A 100 -11.47 -1.01 11.06
C ALA A 100 -12.44 -0.39 12.09
N ALA A 101 -12.02 -0.34 13.35
CA ALA A 101 -12.85 0.19 14.43
C ALA A 101 -12.13 1.28 15.23
N TYR A 102 -10.89 1.00 15.64
CA TYR A 102 -10.12 1.88 16.51
C TYR A 102 -8.71 2.08 16.00
N LEU A 103 -8.20 3.30 16.14
CA LEU A 103 -6.82 3.68 15.90
C LEU A 103 -6.17 4.21 17.19
N SER A 104 -4.87 3.97 17.35
CA SER A 104 -3.98 4.80 18.17
C SER A 104 -3.30 5.86 17.31
N CYS A 105 -2.86 6.96 17.90
CA CYS A 105 -2.13 8.01 17.19
C CYS A 105 -0.95 8.55 18.03
N GLY A 106 0.27 8.31 17.57
CA GLY A 106 1.51 8.84 18.15
C GLY A 106 2.07 9.99 17.31
N PHE A 107 2.18 11.19 17.90
CA PHE A 107 2.84 12.33 17.26
C PHE A 107 4.29 12.45 17.70
N ILE A 108 5.19 12.66 16.75
CA ILE A 108 6.56 13.12 17.00
C ILE A 108 6.71 14.47 16.32
N LEU A 109 6.87 15.51 17.14
CA LEU A 109 6.94 16.91 16.71
C LEU A 109 8.35 17.45 16.85
N GLU A 110 8.79 18.25 15.89
CA GLU A 110 10.03 19.01 16.01
C GLU A 110 9.80 20.30 16.80
N GLU A 111 10.70 20.63 17.73
CA GLU A 111 10.71 21.94 18.40
C GLU A 111 10.74 23.07 17.37
N GLY A 112 9.79 24.01 17.49
CA GLY A 112 9.67 25.15 16.59
C GLY A 112 8.62 24.99 15.48
N VAL A 113 8.03 23.80 15.30
CA VAL A 113 6.87 23.65 14.42
C VAL A 113 5.70 24.54 14.89
N GLY A 114 5.07 25.26 13.96
CA GLY A 114 3.95 26.16 14.28
C GLY A 114 2.74 25.40 14.82
N LEU A 115 2.13 25.91 15.89
CA LEU A 115 0.91 25.29 16.45
C LEU A 115 -0.27 25.34 15.47
N ASP A 116 -0.29 26.30 14.55
CA ASP A 116 -1.27 26.37 13.47
C ASP A 116 -1.12 25.19 12.48
N VAL A 117 0.12 24.79 12.18
CA VAL A 117 0.43 23.60 11.36
C VAL A 117 -0.05 22.35 12.07
N VAL A 118 0.30 22.18 13.36
CA VAL A 118 -0.13 21.03 14.17
C VAL A 118 -1.67 20.98 14.26
N THR A 119 -2.33 22.12 14.46
CA THR A 119 -3.80 22.22 14.52
C THR A 119 -4.42 21.72 13.22
N ARG A 120 -3.95 22.20 12.07
CA ARG A 120 -4.47 21.79 10.76
C ARG A 120 -4.27 20.31 10.47
N VAL A 121 -3.12 19.75 10.85
CA VAL A 121 -2.85 18.30 10.72
C VAL A 121 -3.81 17.50 11.60
N SER A 122 -3.98 17.89 12.86
CA SER A 122 -4.91 17.22 13.79
C SER A 122 -6.37 17.30 13.33
N GLU A 123 -6.80 18.44 12.75
CA GLU A 123 -8.14 18.61 12.19
C GLU A 123 -8.36 17.70 10.97
N ALA A 124 -7.38 17.61 10.06
CA ALA A 124 -7.42 16.72 8.90
C ALA A 124 -7.49 15.25 9.34
N LEU A 125 -6.63 14.83 10.27
CA LEU A 125 -6.65 13.48 10.86
C LEU A 125 -8.01 13.16 11.46
N GLY A 126 -8.57 14.07 12.28
CA GLY A 126 -9.89 13.88 12.87
C GLY A 126 -11.01 13.80 11.82
N ALA A 127 -10.91 14.57 10.73
CA ALA A 127 -11.87 14.51 9.62
C ALA A 127 -11.78 13.20 8.83
N ALA A 128 -10.57 12.72 8.55
CA ALA A 128 -10.33 11.43 7.90
C ALA A 128 -10.87 10.28 8.75
N ALA A 129 -10.64 10.28 10.08
CA ALA A 129 -11.15 9.26 10.99
C ALA A 129 -12.69 9.19 10.98
N ARG A 130 -13.35 10.36 11.05
CA ARG A 130 -14.82 10.44 10.93
C ARG A 130 -15.32 9.93 9.58
N THR A 131 -14.63 10.26 8.49
CA THR A 131 -14.99 9.81 7.14
C THR A 131 -14.86 8.30 7.00
N ALA A 132 -13.80 7.72 7.56
CA ALA A 132 -13.55 6.28 7.60
C ALA A 132 -14.41 5.54 8.64
N CYS A 133 -15.22 6.25 9.43
CA CYS A 133 -16.04 5.69 10.51
C CYS A 133 -15.22 4.94 11.57
N VAL A 134 -14.01 5.43 11.87
CA VAL A 134 -13.12 4.90 12.91
C VAL A 134 -12.91 5.89 14.04
N GLU A 135 -12.62 5.39 15.24
CA GLU A 135 -12.32 6.22 16.40
C GLU A 135 -10.82 6.20 16.73
N VAL A 136 -10.21 7.37 16.90
CA VAL A 136 -8.88 7.49 17.48
C VAL A 136 -9.02 7.37 19.00
N ALA A 137 -8.83 6.15 19.51
CA ALA A 137 -9.17 5.79 20.89
C ALA A 137 -8.06 6.13 21.91
N THR A 138 -6.82 6.28 21.45
CA THR A 138 -5.68 6.59 22.33
C THR A 138 -4.56 7.27 21.54
N GLY A 139 -3.60 7.87 22.24
CA GLY A 139 -2.46 8.50 21.58
C GLY A 139 -1.32 8.87 22.51
N ASP A 140 -0.23 9.31 21.90
CA ASP A 140 0.97 9.79 22.58
C ASP A 140 1.57 10.99 21.84
N THR A 141 2.35 11.81 22.53
CA THR A 141 3.07 12.93 21.91
C THR A 141 4.48 13.02 22.45
N LYS A 142 5.43 13.20 21.54
CA LYS A 142 6.84 13.45 21.82
C LYS A 142 7.30 14.68 21.03
N VAL A 143 8.20 15.44 21.63
CA VAL A 143 8.86 16.59 21.01
C VAL A 143 10.35 16.31 20.96
N VAL A 144 10.95 16.42 19.78
CA VAL A 144 12.39 16.30 19.55
C VAL A 144 13.02 17.67 19.34
N GLU A 145 14.32 17.77 19.55
CA GLU A 145 15.08 19.00 19.39
C GLU A 145 15.01 19.54 17.95
N ALA A 146 15.11 20.86 17.81
CA ALA A 146 15.20 21.50 16.50
C ALA A 146 16.34 20.88 15.65
N GLY A 147 16.07 20.62 14.38
CA GLY A 147 16.98 19.97 13.42
C GLY A 147 17.06 18.45 13.53
N HIS A 148 16.33 17.82 14.47
CA HIS A 148 16.29 16.37 14.67
C HIS A 148 14.95 15.73 14.30
N GLY A 149 14.00 16.54 13.83
CA GLY A 149 12.79 16.13 13.13
C GLY A 149 12.70 16.83 11.78
N ASP A 150 11.60 16.61 11.06
CA ASP A 150 11.27 17.41 9.87
C ASP A 150 9.83 17.91 9.96
N GLY A 151 9.56 18.70 11.00
CA GLY A 151 8.23 19.17 11.36
C GLY A 151 7.42 18.15 12.15
N ILE A 152 6.75 17.22 11.47
CA ILE A 152 5.78 16.30 12.07
C ILE A 152 5.96 14.89 11.48
N TYR A 153 6.10 13.90 12.36
CA TYR A 153 5.87 12.49 12.02
C TYR A 153 4.68 11.96 12.82
N ILE A 154 3.95 11.02 12.21
CA ILE A 154 2.79 10.40 12.84
C ILE A 154 2.95 8.89 12.73
N ASN A 155 2.74 8.16 13.83
CA ASN A 155 2.47 6.73 13.78
C ASN A 155 1.00 6.50 14.14
N THR A 156 0.34 5.64 13.38
CA THR A 156 -0.99 5.15 13.72
C THR A 156 -0.94 3.63 13.70
N ALA A 157 -1.55 3.03 14.72
CA ALA A 157 -1.80 1.60 14.74
C ALA A 157 -3.31 1.38 14.83
N GLY A 158 -3.82 0.37 14.16
CA GLY A 158 -5.26 0.18 14.02
C GLY A 158 -5.69 -1.24 14.24
N ILE A 159 -6.87 -1.42 14.82
CA ILE A 159 -7.51 -2.74 14.94
C ILE A 159 -8.86 -2.76 14.23
N GLY A 160 -9.14 -3.90 13.59
CA GLY A 160 -10.42 -4.16 12.93
C GLY A 160 -10.89 -5.59 13.09
N LEU A 161 -12.19 -5.82 12.95
CA LEU A 161 -12.78 -7.17 13.01
C LEU A 161 -12.79 -7.78 11.61
N VAL A 162 -12.20 -8.96 11.45
CA VAL A 162 -12.29 -9.76 10.21
C VAL A 162 -13.61 -10.55 10.23
N PRO A 163 -14.53 -10.33 9.28
CA PRO A 163 -15.80 -11.06 9.23
C PRO A 163 -15.59 -12.57 9.06
N ALA A 164 -16.57 -13.35 9.53
CA ALA A 164 -16.56 -14.80 9.34
C ALA A 164 -16.59 -15.15 7.85
N GLY A 165 -15.83 -16.17 7.45
CA GLY A 165 -15.72 -16.62 6.06
C GLY A 165 -14.75 -15.82 5.18
N VAL A 166 -14.23 -14.69 5.66
CA VAL A 166 -13.24 -13.88 4.92
C VAL A 166 -11.84 -14.40 5.24
N ASP A 167 -11.09 -14.79 4.21
CA ASP A 167 -9.68 -15.19 4.33
C ASP A 167 -8.90 -14.57 3.17
N LEU A 168 -8.31 -13.40 3.37
CA LEU A 168 -7.56 -12.69 2.34
C LEU A 168 -6.07 -12.85 2.62
N ARG A 169 -5.35 -13.51 1.71
CA ARG A 169 -3.90 -13.70 1.81
C ARG A 169 -3.30 -14.15 0.48
N PRO A 170 -2.03 -13.79 0.18
CA PRO A 170 -1.41 -14.10 -1.09
C PRO A 170 -1.42 -15.60 -1.45
N GLU A 171 -1.31 -16.50 -0.48
CA GLU A 171 -1.24 -17.96 -0.71
C GLU A 171 -2.53 -18.55 -1.30
N ARG A 172 -3.62 -17.78 -1.33
CA ARG A 172 -4.88 -18.19 -1.94
C ARG A 172 -4.93 -17.94 -3.44
N VAL A 173 -4.02 -17.14 -4.00
CA VAL A 173 -4.02 -16.83 -5.42
C VAL A 173 -3.71 -18.09 -6.22
N VAL A 174 -4.53 -18.36 -7.23
CA VAL A 174 -4.41 -19.52 -8.12
C VAL A 174 -4.42 -19.10 -9.58
N PRO A 175 -3.80 -19.88 -10.48
CA PRO A 175 -3.90 -19.63 -11.92
C PRO A 175 -5.36 -19.51 -12.38
N GLY A 176 -5.67 -18.46 -13.13
CA GLY A 176 -7.02 -18.13 -13.60
C GLY A 176 -7.69 -16.98 -12.84
N ASP A 177 -7.19 -16.61 -11.65
CA ASP A 177 -7.65 -15.42 -10.94
C ASP A 177 -7.47 -14.17 -11.79
N VAL A 178 -8.42 -13.25 -11.67
CA VAL A 178 -8.42 -11.98 -12.39
C VAL A 178 -7.80 -10.91 -11.52
N VAL A 179 -6.91 -10.11 -12.11
CA VAL A 179 -6.28 -8.97 -11.44
C VAL A 179 -7.05 -7.69 -11.76
N ILE A 180 -7.59 -7.05 -10.73
CA ILE A 180 -8.37 -5.81 -10.83
C ILE A 180 -7.65 -4.72 -10.05
N VAL A 181 -7.58 -3.50 -10.61
CA VAL A 181 -7.19 -2.29 -9.85
C VAL A 181 -8.39 -1.40 -9.67
N SER A 182 -8.48 -0.71 -8.52
CA SER A 182 -9.66 0.12 -8.19
C SER A 182 -9.71 1.47 -8.91
N GLY A 183 -8.66 1.86 -9.63
CA GLY A 183 -8.64 3.11 -10.39
C GLY A 183 -7.25 3.52 -10.83
N ALA A 184 -7.09 4.80 -11.12
CA ALA A 184 -5.88 5.40 -11.67
C ALA A 184 -4.60 5.11 -10.85
N ILE A 185 -3.49 4.78 -11.51
CA ILE A 185 -2.20 4.42 -10.88
C ILE A 185 -1.18 5.56 -10.98
N GLY A 186 -0.40 5.73 -9.93
CA GLY A 186 0.73 6.68 -9.81
C GLY A 186 0.31 8.11 -9.45
N VAL A 187 -0.93 8.31 -9.02
CA VAL A 187 -1.49 9.65 -8.79
C VAL A 187 -0.88 10.33 -7.57
N HIS A 188 -0.83 9.63 -6.43
CA HIS A 188 -0.33 10.20 -5.19
C HIS A 188 1.12 10.65 -5.29
N GLY A 189 2.02 9.77 -5.76
CA GLY A 189 3.43 10.13 -5.82
C GLY A 189 3.70 11.34 -6.72
N VAL A 190 3.03 11.43 -7.87
CA VAL A 190 3.14 12.60 -8.75
C VAL A 190 2.55 13.86 -8.13
N ALA A 191 1.43 13.77 -7.40
CA ALA A 191 0.84 14.90 -6.67
C ALA A 191 1.83 15.48 -5.65
N VAL A 192 2.45 14.63 -4.84
CA VAL A 192 3.44 15.05 -3.82
C VAL A 192 4.68 15.65 -4.48
N MET A 193 5.19 15.05 -5.55
CA MET A 193 6.36 15.56 -6.27
C MET A 193 6.13 16.91 -6.95
N SER A 194 4.92 17.15 -7.48
CA SER A 194 4.60 18.41 -8.15
C SER A 194 4.85 19.62 -7.25
N VAL A 195 4.64 19.48 -5.94
CA VAL A 195 4.90 20.53 -4.95
C VAL A 195 6.39 20.67 -4.63
N ARG A 196 7.14 19.57 -4.57
CA ARG A 196 8.55 19.59 -4.16
C ARG A 196 9.47 20.23 -5.18
N GLU A 197 9.27 19.87 -6.44
CA GLU A 197 10.13 20.29 -7.54
C GLU A 197 9.66 21.62 -8.16
N GLY A 198 8.57 22.21 -7.64
CA GLY A 198 7.92 23.38 -8.26
C GLY A 198 7.50 23.11 -9.71
N LEU A 199 7.23 21.84 -10.04
CA LEU A 199 6.90 21.41 -11.39
C LEU A 199 5.42 21.68 -11.65
N GLU A 200 5.16 22.73 -12.41
CA GLU A 200 3.83 23.03 -12.91
C GLU A 200 3.56 22.20 -14.18
N PHE A 201 2.85 21.07 -14.03
CA PHE A 201 2.45 20.22 -15.16
C PHE A 201 1.23 20.77 -15.95
N GLY A 202 0.91 22.06 -15.79
CA GLY A 202 -0.25 22.72 -16.41
C GLY A 202 -1.62 22.29 -15.87
N VAL A 203 -1.68 21.25 -15.03
CA VAL A 203 -2.88 20.76 -14.33
C VAL A 203 -2.50 20.36 -12.91
N GLU A 204 -3.31 20.73 -11.93
CA GLU A 204 -3.14 20.28 -10.54
C GLU A 204 -3.49 18.79 -10.43
N ILE A 205 -2.48 17.96 -10.16
CA ILE A 205 -2.66 16.53 -9.87
C ILE A 205 -2.89 16.39 -8.37
N LYS A 206 -4.06 15.88 -7.98
CA LYS A 206 -4.43 15.67 -6.58
C LYS A 206 -4.20 14.22 -6.18
N SER A 207 -3.56 14.04 -5.03
CA SER A 207 -3.41 12.76 -4.35
C SER A 207 -4.74 12.01 -4.29
N ASP A 208 -4.67 10.69 -4.44
CA ASP A 208 -5.82 9.79 -4.33
C ASP A 208 -6.07 9.30 -2.91
N CYS A 209 -5.36 9.85 -1.91
CA CYS A 209 -5.46 9.47 -0.50
C CYS A 209 -6.92 9.39 -0.02
N ALA A 210 -7.36 8.17 0.31
CA ALA A 210 -8.72 7.88 0.75
C ALA A 210 -8.82 6.54 1.48
N ALA A 211 -9.74 6.45 2.44
CA ALA A 211 -10.06 5.21 3.13
C ALA A 211 -10.89 4.26 2.24
N LEU A 212 -10.39 3.04 2.04
CA LEU A 212 -10.94 2.03 1.13
C LEU A 212 -11.85 1.01 1.81
N GLY A 213 -12.04 1.09 3.13
CA GLY A 213 -12.87 0.14 3.88
C GLY A 213 -14.27 -0.04 3.29
N GLY A 214 -14.93 1.07 2.89
CA GLY A 214 -16.25 1.01 2.24
C GLY A 214 -16.24 0.34 0.86
N LEU A 215 -15.15 0.49 0.09
CA LEU A 215 -14.97 -0.20 -1.19
C LEU A 215 -14.78 -1.71 -0.97
N VAL A 216 -13.95 -2.09 0.00
CA VAL A 216 -13.73 -3.50 0.36
C VAL A 216 -15.02 -4.14 0.87
N ASP A 217 -15.80 -3.45 1.71
CA ASP A 217 -17.11 -3.91 2.16
C ASP A 217 -18.06 -4.17 0.97
N ALA A 218 -18.05 -3.30 -0.05
CA ALA A 218 -18.84 -3.48 -1.26
C ALA A 218 -18.41 -4.72 -2.07
N MET A 219 -17.11 -5.02 -2.12
CA MET A 219 -16.58 -6.22 -2.78
C MET A 219 -16.96 -7.49 -2.00
N LEU A 220 -16.77 -7.50 -0.68
CA LEU A 220 -17.08 -8.65 0.18
C LEU A 220 -18.58 -8.95 0.28
N ALA A 221 -19.43 -7.94 0.05
CA ALA A 221 -20.87 -8.13 -0.06
C ALA A 221 -21.29 -8.96 -1.29
N VAL A 222 -20.45 -9.01 -2.34
CA VAL A 222 -20.68 -9.88 -3.52
C VAL A 222 -20.28 -11.31 -3.22
N THR A 223 -19.08 -11.49 -2.66
CA THR A 223 -18.56 -12.81 -2.27
C THR A 223 -17.50 -12.66 -1.16
N PRO A 224 -17.49 -13.53 -0.14
CA PRO A 224 -16.38 -13.59 0.81
C PRO A 224 -15.14 -14.26 0.18
N ASP A 225 -15.28 -14.86 -1.01
CA ASP A 225 -14.26 -15.63 -1.69
C ASP A 225 -13.34 -14.76 -2.57
N LEU A 226 -12.83 -13.67 -2.00
CA LEU A 226 -11.72 -12.93 -2.61
C LEU A 226 -10.42 -13.59 -2.16
N HIS A 227 -9.40 -13.63 -3.03
CA HIS A 227 -8.16 -14.34 -2.70
C HIS A 227 -7.16 -13.43 -1.98
N VAL A 228 -6.87 -12.27 -2.56
CA VAL A 228 -6.02 -11.27 -1.90
C VAL A 228 -6.40 -9.86 -2.34
N LEU A 229 -6.27 -8.93 -1.41
CA LEU A 229 -6.27 -7.49 -1.65
C LEU A 229 -4.94 -6.92 -1.17
N ARG A 230 -4.45 -5.89 -1.85
CA ARG A 230 -3.26 -5.13 -1.45
C ARG A 230 -3.42 -3.69 -1.89
N ASP A 231 -2.98 -2.73 -1.10
CA ASP A 231 -2.89 -1.34 -1.50
C ASP A 231 -1.48 -1.04 -2.07
N PRO A 232 -1.38 -0.45 -3.29
CA PRO A 232 -0.10 -0.23 -3.94
C PRO A 232 0.57 1.06 -3.47
N THR A 233 0.98 1.08 -2.20
CA THR A 233 1.70 2.19 -1.54
C THR A 233 3.17 2.22 -1.98
N ARG A 234 4.14 2.03 -1.09
CA ARG A 234 5.57 2.08 -1.45
C ARG A 234 5.94 0.98 -2.45
N GLY A 235 6.68 1.35 -3.47
CA GLY A 235 7.00 0.48 -4.61
C GLY A 235 5.87 0.31 -5.63
N GLY A 236 4.69 0.88 -5.35
CA GLY A 236 3.56 0.97 -6.28
C GLY A 236 2.95 -0.37 -6.64
N LEU A 237 2.20 -0.37 -7.73
CA LEU A 237 1.55 -1.58 -8.27
C LEU A 237 2.56 -2.68 -8.59
N ALA A 238 3.77 -2.31 -9.04
CA ALA A 238 4.83 -3.26 -9.33
C ALA A 238 5.22 -4.07 -8.09
N ALA A 239 5.40 -3.42 -6.94
CA ALA A 239 5.76 -4.12 -5.70
C ALA A 239 4.65 -5.04 -5.21
N SER A 240 3.40 -4.54 -5.13
CA SER A 240 2.26 -5.34 -4.70
C SER A 240 2.09 -6.61 -5.55
N LEU A 241 2.17 -6.49 -6.89
CA LEU A 241 2.03 -7.65 -7.78
C LEU A 241 3.18 -8.65 -7.61
N ASN A 242 4.41 -8.17 -7.42
CA ASN A 242 5.58 -9.05 -7.23
C ASN A 242 5.54 -9.77 -5.89
N GLU A 243 5.16 -9.08 -4.80
CA GLU A 243 4.99 -9.69 -3.48
C GLU A 243 3.93 -10.79 -3.52
N ILE A 244 2.79 -10.53 -4.16
CA ILE A 244 1.71 -11.51 -4.32
C ILE A 244 2.16 -12.69 -5.19
N ALA A 245 2.83 -12.44 -6.31
CA ALA A 245 3.35 -13.49 -7.19
C ALA A 245 4.33 -14.41 -6.44
N GLN A 246 5.26 -13.82 -5.68
CA GLN A 246 6.25 -14.56 -4.90
C GLN A 246 5.62 -15.39 -3.79
N ALA A 247 4.71 -14.81 -3.00
CA ALA A 247 4.08 -15.50 -1.88
C ALA A 247 3.09 -16.59 -2.34
N SER A 248 2.37 -16.38 -3.44
CA SER A 248 1.47 -17.39 -4.03
C SER A 248 2.18 -18.48 -4.82
N GLY A 249 3.40 -18.23 -5.29
CA GLY A 249 4.10 -19.10 -6.24
C GLY A 249 3.49 -19.09 -7.65
N THR A 250 2.54 -18.18 -7.93
CA THR A 250 1.95 -18.01 -9.27
C THR A 250 2.73 -16.99 -10.10
N GLY A 251 2.60 -17.05 -11.42
CA GLY A 251 2.99 -15.94 -12.28
C GLY A 251 1.84 -14.95 -12.43
N VAL A 252 2.16 -13.70 -12.75
CA VAL A 252 1.14 -12.67 -13.01
C VAL A 252 1.37 -12.04 -14.37
N VAL A 253 0.35 -12.07 -15.23
CA VAL A 253 0.39 -11.44 -16.55
C VAL A 253 -0.55 -10.23 -16.54
N ILE A 254 0.01 -9.05 -16.74
CA ILE A 254 -0.78 -7.82 -16.94
C ILE A 254 -0.71 -7.33 -18.38
N ARG A 255 -1.72 -6.58 -18.79
CA ARG A 255 -1.79 -5.84 -20.04
C ARG A 255 -1.47 -4.39 -19.75
N GLU A 256 -0.32 -3.92 -20.20
CA GLU A 256 0.20 -2.58 -19.85
C GLU A 256 -0.76 -1.46 -20.27
N ARG A 257 -1.44 -1.63 -21.41
CA ARG A 257 -2.44 -0.67 -21.92
C ARG A 257 -3.70 -0.57 -21.08
N ASP A 258 -4.01 -1.59 -20.30
CA ASP A 258 -5.22 -1.63 -19.47
C ASP A 258 -4.97 -1.04 -18.08
N VAL A 259 -3.71 -0.84 -17.68
CA VAL A 259 -3.37 -0.13 -16.44
C VAL A 259 -3.79 1.34 -16.60
N PRO A 260 -4.75 1.83 -15.79
CA PRO A 260 -5.29 3.18 -15.96
C PRO A 260 -4.28 4.20 -15.42
N VAL A 261 -3.50 4.83 -16.30
CA VAL A 261 -2.60 5.93 -15.94
C VAL A 261 -3.12 7.23 -16.55
N PRO A 262 -3.48 8.24 -15.74
CA PRO A 262 -3.93 9.52 -16.27
C PRO A 262 -2.85 10.17 -17.15
N PRO A 263 -3.21 10.84 -18.27
CA PRO A 263 -2.22 11.45 -19.16
C PRO A 263 -1.27 12.43 -18.45
N ALA A 264 -1.76 13.20 -17.48
CA ALA A 264 -0.94 14.13 -16.71
C ALA A 264 0.12 13.40 -15.87
N VAL A 265 -0.25 12.26 -15.26
CA VAL A 265 0.67 11.39 -14.51
C VAL A 265 1.68 10.76 -15.45
N ALA A 266 1.23 10.19 -16.57
CA ALA A 266 2.11 9.58 -17.57
C ALA A 266 3.15 10.57 -18.11
N ASN A 267 2.71 11.80 -18.41
CA ASN A 267 3.61 12.86 -18.90
C ASN A 267 4.62 13.29 -17.83
N ALA A 268 4.19 13.45 -16.58
CA ALA A 268 5.08 13.78 -15.47
C ALA A 268 6.13 12.68 -15.25
N CYS A 269 5.69 11.42 -15.21
CA CYS A 269 6.58 10.26 -15.11
C CYS A 269 7.58 10.21 -16.28
N ALA A 270 7.13 10.45 -17.52
CA ALA A 270 8.00 10.46 -18.69
C ALA A 270 9.09 11.54 -18.63
N ILE A 271 8.74 12.76 -18.17
CA ILE A 271 9.71 13.86 -17.99
C ILE A 271 10.77 13.51 -16.94
N LEU A 272 10.35 12.80 -15.90
CA LEU A 272 11.19 12.48 -14.74
C LEU A 272 11.91 11.14 -14.86
N GLY A 273 11.70 10.40 -15.95
CA GLY A 273 12.29 9.08 -16.16
C GLY A 273 11.76 8.02 -15.18
N LEU A 274 10.52 8.18 -14.72
CA LEU A 274 9.85 7.27 -13.80
C LEU A 274 8.83 6.40 -14.53
N ASP A 275 8.58 5.20 -14.01
CA ASP A 275 7.48 4.34 -14.48
C ASP A 275 6.32 4.43 -13.47
N PRO A 276 5.10 4.84 -13.90
CA PRO A 276 3.93 4.97 -13.02
C PRO A 276 3.61 3.73 -12.19
N MET A 277 3.96 2.53 -12.67
CA MET A 277 3.74 1.28 -11.93
C MET A 277 4.51 1.21 -10.61
N TYR A 278 5.60 1.97 -10.47
CA TYR A 278 6.46 1.99 -9.29
C TYR A 278 6.13 3.14 -8.33
N ILE A 279 5.14 3.96 -8.67
CA ILE A 279 4.77 5.16 -7.94
C ILE A 279 3.65 4.82 -6.96
N ALA A 280 3.79 5.33 -5.74
CA ALA A 280 2.84 5.08 -4.67
C ALA A 280 1.45 5.64 -4.92
N ASN A 281 0.47 4.95 -4.36
CA ASN A 281 -0.96 5.25 -4.36
C ASN A 281 -1.46 5.15 -2.92
N GLU A 282 -2.37 6.04 -2.51
CA GLU A 282 -2.81 6.14 -1.10
C GLU A 282 -4.34 6.01 -0.95
N GLY A 283 -5.01 5.64 -2.04
CA GLY A 283 -6.44 5.31 -2.06
C GLY A 283 -6.76 4.42 -3.24
N LYS A 284 -5.91 3.42 -3.48
CA LYS A 284 -6.11 2.38 -4.49
C LYS A 284 -5.88 1.01 -3.88
N LEU A 285 -6.50 0.01 -4.47
CA LEU A 285 -6.22 -1.39 -4.19
C LEU A 285 -6.04 -2.16 -5.49
N VAL A 286 -5.29 -3.26 -5.39
CA VAL A 286 -5.24 -4.35 -6.35
C VAL A 286 -5.89 -5.57 -5.72
N ALA A 287 -6.69 -6.29 -6.51
CA ALA A 287 -7.44 -7.45 -6.08
C ALA A 287 -7.20 -8.64 -7.02
N PHE A 288 -7.01 -9.83 -6.43
CA PHE A 288 -7.07 -11.10 -7.14
C PHE A 288 -8.38 -11.77 -6.80
N VAL A 289 -9.19 -11.99 -7.82
CA VAL A 289 -10.58 -12.44 -7.68
C VAL A 289 -10.78 -13.72 -8.51
N PRO A 290 -11.47 -14.75 -7.98
CA PRO A 290 -11.87 -15.90 -8.76
C PRO A 290 -12.59 -15.49 -10.05
N ARG A 291 -12.25 -16.15 -11.16
CA ARG A 291 -12.79 -15.82 -12.50
C ARG A 291 -14.31 -15.72 -12.53
N GLU A 292 -14.99 -16.61 -11.82
CA GLU A 292 -16.45 -16.69 -11.73
C GLU A 292 -17.11 -15.52 -10.98
N HIS A 293 -16.35 -14.79 -10.17
CA HIS A 293 -16.81 -13.64 -9.41
C HIS A 293 -16.34 -12.30 -10.00
N ALA A 294 -15.36 -12.32 -10.90
CA ALA A 294 -14.68 -11.12 -11.41
C ALA A 294 -15.64 -10.04 -11.94
N ASP A 295 -16.61 -10.40 -12.79
CA ASP A 295 -17.54 -9.42 -13.38
C ASP A 295 -18.48 -8.80 -12.34
N ALA A 296 -18.97 -9.60 -11.38
CA ALA A 296 -19.85 -9.13 -10.32
C ALA A 296 -19.11 -8.22 -9.33
N VAL A 297 -17.89 -8.60 -8.94
CA VAL A 297 -17.03 -7.78 -8.07
C VAL A 297 -16.65 -6.48 -8.78
N LEU A 298 -16.25 -6.52 -10.06
CA LEU A 298 -15.94 -5.33 -10.85
C LEU A 298 -17.14 -4.38 -10.94
N ALA A 299 -18.35 -4.91 -11.13
CA ALA A 299 -19.57 -4.10 -11.15
C ALA A 299 -19.83 -3.43 -9.79
N ALA A 300 -19.64 -4.15 -8.68
CA ALA A 300 -19.78 -3.58 -7.33
C ALA A 300 -18.73 -2.50 -7.05
N MET A 301 -17.47 -2.72 -7.46
CA MET A 301 -16.41 -1.71 -7.34
C MET A 301 -16.78 -0.43 -8.12
N ARG A 302 -17.25 -0.58 -9.36
CA ARG A 302 -17.65 0.55 -10.22
C ARG A 302 -18.88 1.31 -9.73
N ALA A 303 -19.73 0.67 -8.94
CA ALA A 303 -20.87 1.33 -8.28
C ALA A 303 -20.43 2.16 -7.06
N HIS A 304 -19.23 1.92 -6.52
CA HIS A 304 -18.68 2.67 -5.40
C HIS A 304 -17.86 3.88 -5.90
N PRO A 305 -17.98 5.09 -5.30
CA PRO A 305 -17.27 6.28 -5.77
C PRO A 305 -15.75 6.11 -5.88
N LEU A 306 -15.12 5.45 -4.91
CA LEU A 306 -13.66 5.18 -4.91
C LEU A 306 -13.22 4.05 -5.85
N GLY A 307 -14.17 3.34 -6.47
CA GLY A 307 -13.92 2.25 -7.42
C GLY A 307 -14.52 2.50 -8.80
N ALA A 308 -15.04 3.71 -9.08
CA ALA A 308 -15.76 4.04 -10.31
C ALA A 308 -14.94 3.73 -11.58
N ASP A 309 -13.63 3.91 -11.50
CA ASP A 309 -12.67 3.66 -12.58
C ASP A 309 -11.97 2.30 -12.47
N SER A 310 -12.58 1.32 -11.80
CA SER A 310 -11.96 -0.01 -11.65
C SER A 310 -11.82 -0.71 -13.01
N VAL A 311 -10.68 -1.39 -13.21
CA VAL A 311 -10.34 -2.07 -14.47
C VAL A 311 -9.66 -3.41 -14.19
N ILE A 312 -10.04 -4.42 -14.97
CA ILE A 312 -9.30 -5.69 -15.04
C ILE A 312 -8.03 -5.47 -15.86
N ILE A 313 -6.87 -5.63 -15.25
CA ILE A 313 -5.56 -5.39 -15.89
C ILE A 313 -4.84 -6.68 -16.29
N GLY A 314 -5.25 -7.84 -15.78
CA GLY A 314 -4.48 -9.05 -15.95
C GLY A 314 -5.08 -10.29 -15.29
N GLU A 315 -4.25 -11.30 -15.15
CA GLU A 315 -4.59 -12.58 -14.53
C GLU A 315 -3.38 -13.26 -13.90
N ALA A 316 -3.62 -14.09 -12.88
CA ALA A 316 -2.65 -15.04 -12.38
C ALA A 316 -2.55 -16.24 -13.33
N VAL A 317 -1.34 -16.75 -13.54
CA VAL A 317 -1.03 -17.83 -14.48
C VAL A 317 -0.05 -18.84 -13.87
N GLU A 318 0.04 -20.02 -14.48
CA GLU A 318 1.02 -21.05 -14.09
C GLU A 318 2.44 -20.72 -14.59
N ALA A 319 2.56 -19.99 -15.70
CA ALA A 319 3.84 -19.65 -16.30
C ALA A 319 4.59 -18.57 -15.51
N HIS A 320 5.92 -18.66 -15.43
CA HIS A 320 6.79 -17.71 -14.71
C HIS A 320 6.42 -17.55 -13.22
N PRO A 321 6.41 -18.65 -12.43
CA PRO A 321 6.05 -18.60 -11.02
C PRO A 321 6.92 -17.59 -10.26
N GLY A 322 6.30 -16.77 -9.41
CA GLY A 322 6.99 -15.73 -8.65
C GLY A 322 7.35 -14.47 -9.44
N MET A 323 6.88 -14.33 -10.69
CA MET A 323 7.22 -13.20 -11.55
C MET A 323 5.99 -12.47 -12.09
N VAL A 324 6.16 -11.16 -12.30
CA VAL A 324 5.18 -10.32 -12.99
C VAL A 324 5.69 -10.00 -14.39
N VAL A 325 4.85 -10.21 -15.40
CA VAL A 325 5.14 -9.87 -16.79
C VAL A 325 4.06 -8.97 -17.38
N ALA A 326 4.48 -7.94 -18.10
CA ALA A 326 3.60 -7.01 -18.78
C ALA A 326 3.61 -7.25 -20.30
N ARG A 327 2.43 -7.47 -20.88
CA ARG A 327 2.22 -7.44 -22.32
C ARG A 327 2.17 -5.99 -22.78
N THR A 328 3.15 -5.60 -23.57
CA THR A 328 3.31 -4.23 -24.05
C THR A 328 2.34 -3.93 -25.18
N GLY A 329 2.12 -2.64 -25.46
CA GLY A 329 1.31 -2.21 -26.59
C GLY A 329 1.84 -2.66 -27.97
N LEU A 330 3.10 -3.08 -28.05
CA LEU A 330 3.73 -3.54 -29.29
C LEU A 330 3.62 -5.06 -29.48
N GLY A 331 2.91 -5.76 -28.59
CA GLY A 331 2.71 -7.21 -28.63
C GLY A 331 3.87 -8.03 -28.05
N GLY A 332 4.89 -7.38 -27.50
CA GLY A 332 5.97 -8.03 -26.76
C GLY A 332 5.64 -8.21 -25.28
N THR A 333 6.52 -8.90 -24.56
CA THR A 333 6.42 -9.08 -23.11
C THR A 333 7.67 -8.52 -22.44
N ARG A 334 7.51 -7.77 -21.35
CA ARG A 334 8.61 -7.34 -20.47
C ARG A 334 8.38 -7.85 -19.05
N VAL A 335 9.46 -8.06 -18.32
CA VAL A 335 9.38 -8.31 -16.87
C VAL A 335 9.09 -6.99 -16.16
N VAL A 336 8.24 -7.04 -15.13
CA VAL A 336 8.03 -5.94 -14.19
C VAL A 336 8.68 -6.36 -12.88
N ASP A 337 9.92 -5.94 -12.67
CA ASP A 337 10.69 -6.33 -11.47
C ASP A 337 10.26 -5.54 -10.23
N LEU A 338 10.56 -6.07 -9.05
CA LEU A 338 10.47 -5.34 -7.77
C LEU A 338 11.50 -4.18 -7.77
N PRO A 339 11.14 -2.95 -7.35
CA PRO A 339 12.09 -1.86 -7.27
C PRO A 339 13.21 -2.20 -6.26
N ILE A 340 14.45 -1.85 -6.61
CA ILE A 340 15.60 -2.05 -5.72
C ILE A 340 15.48 -1.23 -4.43
N GLY A 341 14.88 -0.04 -4.50
CA GLY A 341 14.62 0.86 -3.39
C GLY A 341 13.70 2.00 -3.80
N GLU A 342 13.46 2.94 -2.88
CA GLU A 342 12.57 4.09 -3.11
C GLU A 342 13.01 4.91 -4.32
N GLN A 343 12.09 5.14 -5.27
CA GLN A 343 12.33 6.10 -6.35
C GLN A 343 12.07 7.54 -5.88
N LEU A 344 11.20 7.71 -4.87
CA LEU A 344 10.70 9.00 -4.41
C LEU A 344 10.74 9.06 -2.88
N PRO A 345 11.81 9.61 -2.28
CA PRO A 345 11.98 9.59 -0.82
C PRO A 345 10.82 10.29 -0.11
N ARG A 346 10.30 9.72 0.98
CA ARG A 346 9.29 10.34 1.86
C ARG A 346 7.97 10.62 1.15
N ILE A 347 7.52 9.69 0.33
CA ILE A 347 6.26 9.85 -0.40
C ILE A 347 5.04 9.69 0.50
N CYS A 348 5.16 8.89 1.56
CA CYS A 348 4.13 8.60 2.57
C CYS A 348 4.68 8.80 3.99
#